data_AF-A0AAX7U8R9-F1
#
_entry.id   AF-A0AAX7U8R9-F1
#
_cell.length_a   1.000
_cell.length_b   1.000
_cell.length_c   1.000
_cell.angle_alpha   90.00
_cell.angle_beta   90.00
_cell.angle_gamma   90.00
#
_symmetry.space_group_name_H-M   'P 1'
#
loop_
_entity.id
_entity.type
_entity.pdbx_description
1 polymer ?
#
loop_
_entity_poly.entity_id
_entity_poly.type
_entity_poly.pdbx_seq_one_letter_code
_entity_poly.pdbx_strand_id
1 'polypeptide(L)'
;MLSVISSRSTNLRELDLSNNDLWDSGVKLLSVGLESLHCTLEALRLSGCLITQDGCTSLVLALNSNPSHLRELDLSYNHPGDSGMKLLSSLLDDPRWRLNTLRLDHGGEQRLKPGLRKYSCDLKLDTNSVHRKLKLSDNNRRVTAVTEEQPYPDHPESFQACLGLEVYEGAESVMLPCQVPEDVYRDATAVVWGRKDLSSPTVHLRLQSGDDLTKQNVIYFNRTSMRADALQTGDLSLTLRKPVVNDTGTYTCTTRRYGQDQSKTHLQLRVAERPPPGPTPPPVWPKVVSGVLVPVVLLAVGFGVFMYFRYKRLKNKEVVQVTAEPGDESVVLTCRSTVQPDGAKVVWKDRNERKVHVCQKDSEQPEKQHRRYRNRTEMKKEPLRTGDLSVTLKHPTNTDRDTYTCTVYSREGKELMEKQVELKIKECQVEVVEGAESVLLPFKTTENLPGDSDVEWKRHEPEYMKVCVYENGSDRPDKQDDHYRGRTEMNTDLLTTGDLGLTLRQPTVKDAGRYACEVNSKEAWRYKRVWLTVKGTDQVQDPAEDNKAIEMIPLMDQQPA
;
A
#
# COMPACT_ATOMS: atom_id res chain seq x y z
N MET A 1 -14.46 -4.77 22.16
CA MET A 1 -13.43 -5.82 21.98
C MET A 1 -12.31 -5.66 23.01
N LEU A 2 -11.65 -4.50 23.10
CA LEU A 2 -10.69 -4.17 24.16
C LEU A 2 -11.25 -4.40 25.58
N SER A 3 -12.47 -3.94 25.84
CA SER A 3 -13.19 -4.18 27.11
C SER A 3 -13.50 -5.66 27.40
N VAL A 4 -13.49 -6.52 26.37
CA VAL A 4 -13.81 -7.95 26.47
C VAL A 4 -12.55 -8.79 26.66
N ILE A 5 -11.38 -8.33 26.21
CA ILE A 5 -10.11 -9.08 26.39
C ILE A 5 -9.41 -8.65 27.69
N SER A 6 -9.69 -7.42 28.16
CA SER A 6 -9.07 -6.85 29.36
C SER A 6 -9.90 -7.04 30.64
N SER A 7 -11.11 -7.59 30.55
CA SER A 7 -12.02 -7.73 31.70
C SER A 7 -11.66 -8.93 32.59
N ARG A 8 -11.86 -8.79 33.91
CA ARG A 8 -11.72 -9.90 34.87
C ARG A 8 -12.78 -10.99 34.71
N SER A 9 -13.89 -10.71 34.01
CA SER A 9 -15.04 -11.61 33.87
C SER A 9 -15.04 -12.46 32.59
N THR A 10 -14.04 -12.31 31.73
CA THR A 10 -14.05 -12.89 30.38
C THR A 10 -13.23 -14.16 30.31
N ASN A 11 -13.90 -15.27 30.02
CA ASN A 11 -13.31 -16.59 29.78
C ASN A 11 -12.93 -16.78 28.30
N LEU A 12 -12.60 -15.70 27.58
CA LEU A 12 -12.36 -15.75 26.14
C LEU A 12 -11.00 -16.38 25.87
N ARG A 13 -11.02 -17.62 25.40
CA ARG A 13 -9.82 -18.42 25.10
C ARG A 13 -9.38 -18.33 23.65
N GLU A 14 -10.31 -18.10 22.72
CA GLU A 14 -9.99 -18.04 21.29
C GLU A 14 -10.58 -16.80 20.66
N LEU A 15 -9.79 -16.12 19.83
CA LEU A 15 -10.18 -14.95 19.07
C LEU A 15 -9.67 -15.08 17.65
N ASP A 16 -10.61 -15.19 16.70
CA ASP A 16 -10.31 -15.22 15.28
C ASP A 16 -10.86 -13.96 14.61
N LEU A 17 -9.96 -13.12 14.13
CA LEU A 17 -10.25 -11.91 13.36
C LEU A 17 -9.69 -12.00 11.95
N SER A 18 -9.36 -13.20 11.48
CA SER A 18 -8.76 -13.40 10.16
C SER A 18 -9.64 -12.82 9.05
N ASN A 19 -9.01 -12.30 7.99
CA ASN A 19 -9.64 -11.67 6.83
C ASN A 19 -10.47 -10.41 7.16
N ASN A 20 -10.09 -9.68 8.20
CA ASN A 20 -10.60 -8.33 8.44
C ASN A 20 -9.50 -7.32 8.13
N ASP A 21 -9.88 -6.18 7.58
CA ASP A 21 -8.95 -5.08 7.30
C ASP A 21 -8.60 -4.35 8.62
N LEU A 22 -7.89 -5.03 9.53
CA LEU A 22 -7.49 -4.48 10.83
C LEU A 22 -6.36 -3.47 10.72
N TRP A 23 -5.40 -3.72 9.81
CA TRP A 23 -4.17 -2.93 9.66
C TRP A 23 -3.38 -2.83 10.98
N ASP A 24 -2.26 -2.12 10.97
CA ASP A 24 -1.43 -1.96 12.18
C ASP A 24 -2.17 -1.24 13.32
N SER A 25 -3.08 -0.33 12.99
CA SER A 25 -3.90 0.39 13.97
C SER A 25 -4.83 -0.53 14.76
N GLY A 26 -5.46 -1.51 14.09
CA GLY A 26 -6.32 -2.48 14.75
C GLY A 26 -5.53 -3.43 15.66
N VAL A 27 -4.33 -3.83 15.23
CA VAL A 27 -3.43 -4.65 16.04
C VAL A 27 -2.89 -3.88 17.24
N LYS A 28 -2.53 -2.60 17.09
CA LYS A 28 -2.10 -1.74 18.22
C LYS A 28 -3.18 -1.65 19.30
N LEU A 29 -4.44 -1.50 18.91
CA LEU A 29 -5.55 -1.52 19.86
C LEU A 29 -5.73 -2.89 20.53
N LEU A 30 -5.55 -3.98 19.77
CA LEU A 30 -5.60 -5.33 20.31
C LEU A 30 -4.47 -5.60 21.30
N SER A 31 -3.26 -5.13 21.01
CA SER A 31 -2.06 -5.22 21.85
C SER A 31 -2.29 -4.67 23.25
N VAL A 32 -2.95 -3.52 23.38
CA VAL A 32 -3.32 -2.94 24.68
C VAL A 32 -4.17 -3.91 25.53
N GLY A 33 -5.04 -4.71 24.89
CA GLY A 33 -5.81 -5.74 25.58
C GLY A 33 -4.99 -6.97 25.97
N LEU A 34 -3.99 -7.34 25.15
CA LEU A 34 -3.09 -8.47 25.42
C LEU A 34 -2.09 -8.15 26.56
N GLU A 35 -1.75 -6.88 26.75
CA GLU A 35 -0.92 -6.40 27.88
C GLU A 35 -1.61 -6.55 29.24
N SER A 36 -2.93 -6.72 29.27
CA SER A 36 -3.68 -6.90 30.52
C SER A 36 -3.32 -8.22 31.20
N LEU A 37 -2.99 -8.16 32.51
CA LEU A 37 -2.77 -9.33 33.38
C LEU A 37 -3.99 -10.26 33.50
N HIS A 38 -5.16 -9.83 33.01
CA HIS A 38 -6.41 -10.59 33.03
C HIS A 38 -6.72 -11.26 31.68
N CYS A 39 -5.86 -11.10 30.67
CA CYS A 39 -6.04 -11.76 29.38
C CYS A 39 -5.86 -13.27 29.52
N THR A 40 -6.91 -14.03 29.20
CA THR A 40 -6.93 -15.52 29.26
C THR A 40 -6.86 -16.16 27.87
N LEU A 41 -6.48 -15.40 26.85
CA LEU A 41 -6.50 -15.83 25.46
C LEU A 41 -5.43 -16.91 25.21
N GLU A 42 -5.86 -18.05 24.69
CA GLU A 42 -5.04 -19.20 24.33
C GLU A 42 -4.82 -19.28 22.80
N ALA A 43 -5.73 -18.75 21.97
CA ALA A 43 -5.56 -18.68 20.51
C ALA A 43 -5.93 -17.31 19.94
N LEU A 44 -5.04 -16.74 19.14
CA LEU A 44 -5.24 -15.49 18.40
C LEU A 44 -4.96 -15.70 16.91
N ARG A 45 -5.98 -15.53 16.08
CA ARG A 45 -5.87 -15.68 14.62
C ARG A 45 -6.14 -14.34 13.95
N LEU A 46 -5.14 -13.84 13.25
CA LEU A 46 -5.10 -12.54 12.55
C LEU A 46 -4.67 -12.73 11.09
N SER A 47 -4.97 -13.90 10.52
CA SER A 47 -4.53 -14.23 9.17
C SER A 47 -5.13 -13.25 8.16
N GLY A 48 -4.34 -12.72 7.22
CA GLY A 48 -4.85 -11.88 6.14
C GLY A 48 -5.45 -10.54 6.59
N CYS A 49 -4.88 -9.92 7.63
CA CYS A 49 -5.40 -8.67 8.23
C CYS A 49 -4.65 -7.39 7.79
N LEU A 50 -3.81 -7.49 6.76
CA LEU A 50 -2.96 -6.41 6.23
C LEU A 50 -2.00 -5.82 7.28
N ILE A 51 -1.51 -6.66 8.19
CA ILE A 51 -0.58 -6.28 9.26
C ILE A 51 0.82 -6.12 8.67
N THR A 52 1.51 -5.04 9.00
CA THR A 52 2.88 -4.78 8.59
C THR A 52 3.86 -5.01 9.75
N GLN A 53 5.15 -4.69 9.53
CA GLN A 53 6.17 -4.67 10.57
C GLN A 53 5.71 -3.91 11.84
N ASP A 54 5.03 -2.79 11.69
CA ASP A 54 4.66 -1.92 12.82
C ASP A 54 3.61 -2.57 13.72
N GLY A 55 2.63 -3.25 13.12
CA GLY A 55 1.64 -4.04 13.85
C GLY A 55 2.28 -5.25 14.53
N CYS A 56 3.19 -5.95 13.85
CA CYS A 56 3.93 -7.07 14.45
C CYS A 56 4.82 -6.62 15.62
N THR A 57 5.46 -5.46 15.52
CA THR A 57 6.26 -4.88 16.61
C THR A 57 5.38 -4.59 17.83
N SER A 58 4.21 -3.99 17.59
CA SER A 58 3.25 -3.65 18.64
C SER A 58 2.68 -4.91 19.31
N LEU A 59 2.48 -5.98 18.53
CA LEU A 59 2.04 -7.28 19.04
C LEU A 59 3.13 -7.94 19.89
N VAL A 60 4.39 -7.95 19.43
CA VAL A 60 5.54 -8.51 20.14
C VAL A 60 5.77 -7.79 21.47
N LEU A 61 5.67 -6.47 21.51
CA LEU A 61 5.80 -5.68 22.76
C LEU A 61 4.73 -6.05 23.79
N ALA A 62 3.48 -6.21 23.36
CA ALA A 62 2.39 -6.61 24.24
C ALA A 62 2.60 -8.01 24.81
N LEU A 63 3.02 -8.95 23.95
CA LEU A 63 3.29 -10.34 24.28
C LEU A 63 4.51 -10.52 25.21
N ASN A 64 5.48 -9.60 25.18
CA ASN A 64 6.62 -9.57 26.10
C ASN A 64 6.28 -8.96 27.47
N SER A 65 5.31 -8.04 27.51
CA SER A 65 4.93 -7.29 28.71
C SER A 65 4.12 -8.12 29.71
N ASN A 66 3.37 -9.11 29.21
CA ASN A 66 2.65 -10.09 30.02
C ASN A 66 2.90 -11.50 29.43
N PRO A 67 3.47 -12.47 30.16
CA PRO A 67 3.64 -13.83 29.65
C PRO A 67 2.27 -14.43 29.34
N SER A 68 1.92 -14.38 28.06
CA SER A 68 0.58 -14.72 27.60
C SER A 68 0.26 -16.21 27.83
N HIS A 69 -1.02 -16.52 28.09
CA HIS A 69 -1.54 -17.88 28.00
C HIS A 69 -1.62 -18.39 26.55
N LEU A 70 -1.13 -17.60 25.59
CA LEU A 70 -1.27 -17.82 24.17
C LEU A 70 -0.48 -19.05 23.76
N ARG A 71 -1.20 -20.03 23.20
CA ARG A 71 -0.69 -21.27 22.65
C ARG A 71 -0.75 -21.28 21.12
N GLU A 72 -1.62 -20.48 20.51
CA GLU A 72 -1.73 -20.36 19.06
C GLU A 72 -1.73 -18.89 18.62
N LEU A 73 -0.84 -18.56 17.68
CA LEU A 73 -0.78 -17.27 17.01
C LEU A 73 -0.72 -17.50 15.49
N ASP A 74 -1.75 -17.06 14.79
CA ASP A 74 -1.81 -17.12 13.33
C ASP A 74 -1.72 -15.73 12.73
N LEU A 75 -0.55 -15.41 12.16
CA LEU A 75 -0.27 -14.17 11.41
C LEU A 75 -0.06 -14.46 9.92
N SER A 76 -0.46 -15.64 9.44
CA SER A 76 -0.31 -16.01 8.02
C SER A 76 -0.94 -14.95 7.11
N TYR A 77 -0.42 -14.82 5.89
CA TYR A 77 -0.95 -13.86 4.90
C TYR A 77 -0.93 -12.37 5.32
N ASN A 78 -0.03 -11.97 6.22
CA ASN A 78 0.30 -10.56 6.51
C ASN A 78 1.66 -10.16 5.90
N HIS A 79 2.20 -8.97 6.23
CA HIS A 79 3.45 -8.42 5.67
C HIS A 79 4.42 -7.96 6.78
N PRO A 80 4.88 -8.84 7.67
CA PRO A 80 5.70 -8.49 8.84
C PRO A 80 7.07 -7.87 8.48
N GLY A 81 7.60 -8.10 7.27
CA GLY A 81 8.95 -7.67 6.87
C GLY A 81 10.06 -8.39 7.65
N ASP A 82 11.32 -8.25 7.21
CA ASP A 82 12.45 -8.98 7.80
C ASP A 82 12.67 -8.67 9.29
N SER A 83 12.48 -7.41 9.65
CA SER A 83 12.53 -6.86 11.00
C SER A 83 11.39 -7.35 11.89
N GLY A 84 10.15 -7.37 11.39
CA GLY A 84 9.01 -7.94 12.14
C GLY A 84 9.15 -9.45 12.31
N MET A 85 9.68 -10.15 11.30
CA MET A 85 10.01 -11.58 11.40
C MET A 85 11.09 -11.84 12.44
N LYS A 86 12.15 -11.04 12.47
CA LYS A 86 13.20 -11.13 13.49
C LYS A 86 12.65 -10.95 14.91
N LEU A 87 11.73 -9.98 15.10
CA LEU A 87 11.07 -9.75 16.38
C LEU A 87 10.16 -10.93 16.77
N LEU A 88 9.35 -11.45 15.84
CA LEU A 88 8.49 -12.61 16.08
C LEU A 88 9.30 -13.88 16.37
N SER A 89 10.44 -14.07 15.70
CA SER A 89 11.36 -15.17 15.98
C SER A 89 12.02 -15.03 17.35
N SER A 90 12.38 -13.81 17.77
CA SER A 90 12.96 -13.58 19.11
C SER A 90 12.02 -13.96 20.26
N LEU A 91 10.70 -13.96 20.04
CA LEU A 91 9.73 -14.47 21.02
C LEU A 91 9.87 -15.98 21.23
N LEU A 92 10.24 -16.74 20.20
CA LEU A 92 10.42 -18.20 20.30
C LEU A 92 11.63 -18.58 21.16
N ASP A 93 12.59 -17.67 21.30
CA ASP A 93 13.79 -17.85 22.12
C ASP A 93 13.56 -17.46 23.59
N ASP A 94 12.44 -16.80 23.94
CA ASP A 94 12.12 -16.43 25.32
C ASP A 94 11.53 -17.64 26.08
N PRO A 95 12.17 -18.11 27.18
CA PRO A 95 11.70 -19.26 27.94
C PRO A 95 10.34 -19.04 28.65
N ARG A 96 9.84 -17.80 28.70
CA ARG A 96 8.51 -17.46 29.22
C ARG A 96 7.41 -17.63 28.16
N TRP A 97 7.78 -17.74 26.89
CA TRP A 97 6.86 -17.89 25.75
C TRP A 97 6.39 -19.34 25.63
N ARG A 98 5.07 -19.58 25.62
CA ARG A 98 4.46 -20.94 25.67
C ARG A 98 3.67 -21.32 24.43
N LEU A 99 4.03 -20.73 23.30
CA LEU A 99 3.30 -20.91 22.05
C LEU A 99 3.52 -22.31 21.48
N ASN A 100 2.44 -23.07 21.29
CA ASN A 100 2.46 -24.38 20.63
C ASN A 100 2.49 -24.23 19.10
N THR A 101 1.79 -23.22 18.58
CA THR A 101 1.54 -23.04 17.15
C THR A 101 1.79 -21.59 16.77
N LEU A 102 2.81 -21.32 15.96
CA LEU A 102 3.03 -20.05 15.28
C LEU A 102 2.87 -20.25 13.77
N ARG A 103 1.96 -19.52 13.14
CA ARG A 103 1.80 -19.52 11.68
C ARG A 103 2.16 -18.15 11.13
N LEU A 104 3.24 -18.07 10.37
CA LEU A 104 3.70 -16.83 9.69
C LEU A 104 3.63 -16.97 8.17
N ASP A 105 3.14 -18.10 7.66
CA ASP A 105 3.30 -18.47 6.27
C ASP A 105 2.51 -17.56 5.33
N HIS A 106 3.13 -17.15 4.23
CA HIS A 106 2.50 -16.28 3.21
C HIS A 106 1.96 -17.08 2.02
N GLY A 107 2.21 -18.40 1.98
CA GLY A 107 2.03 -19.24 0.78
C GLY A 107 1.19 -20.52 0.91
N GLY A 108 0.42 -20.76 1.99
CA GLY A 108 -0.23 -22.08 2.22
C GLY A 108 -1.77 -22.15 2.16
N GLU A 109 -2.31 -23.03 1.30
CA GLU A 109 -3.66 -23.65 1.17
C GLU A 109 -5.00 -22.96 1.54
N GLN A 110 -5.09 -21.82 2.20
CA GLN A 110 -6.37 -21.32 2.76
C GLN A 110 -7.05 -20.20 1.94
N ARG A 111 -6.97 -20.21 0.60
CA ARG A 111 -7.55 -19.12 -0.23
C ARG A 111 -8.47 -19.48 -1.38
N LEU A 112 -8.75 -20.75 -1.61
CA LEU A 112 -9.77 -21.13 -2.59
C LEU A 112 -11.08 -21.44 -1.88
N LYS A 113 -12.05 -20.52 -1.97
CA LYS A 113 -13.46 -20.83 -1.68
C LYS A 113 -13.83 -22.13 -2.42
N PRO A 114 -14.73 -23.00 -1.92
CA PRO A 114 -15.05 -24.27 -2.56
C PRO A 114 -15.34 -24.17 -4.08
N GLY A 115 -15.95 -23.07 -4.52
CA GLY A 115 -16.22 -22.81 -5.94
C GLY A 115 -14.99 -22.48 -6.81
N LEU A 116 -13.87 -22.04 -6.22
CA LEU A 116 -12.60 -21.75 -6.91
C LEU A 116 -11.62 -22.92 -6.87
N ARG A 117 -11.77 -23.88 -5.94
CA ARG A 117 -10.98 -25.14 -5.93
C ARG A 117 -11.11 -25.94 -7.23
N LYS A 118 -12.20 -25.76 -7.99
CA LYS A 118 -12.37 -26.41 -9.31
C LYS A 118 -11.42 -25.88 -10.39
N TYR A 119 -10.77 -24.75 -10.15
CA TYR A 119 -9.85 -24.10 -11.09
C TYR A 119 -8.39 -24.13 -10.62
N SER A 120 -8.09 -24.72 -9.46
CA SER A 120 -6.71 -24.92 -9.01
C SER A 120 -6.14 -26.22 -9.52
N CYS A 121 -4.89 -26.17 -9.96
CA CYS A 121 -4.11 -27.34 -10.29
C CYS A 121 -3.16 -27.64 -9.13
N ASP A 122 -3.10 -28.90 -8.71
CA ASP A 122 -2.09 -29.35 -7.76
C ASP A 122 -0.74 -29.42 -8.48
N LEU A 123 0.21 -28.57 -8.09
CA LEU A 123 1.57 -28.60 -8.62
C LEU A 123 2.38 -29.65 -7.86
N LYS A 124 3.03 -30.55 -8.61
CA LYS A 124 3.95 -31.56 -8.08
C LYS A 124 5.37 -31.20 -8.52
N LEU A 125 6.29 -31.13 -7.57
CA LEU A 125 7.69 -30.88 -7.88
C LEU A 125 8.35 -32.14 -8.45
N ASP A 126 9.11 -31.96 -9.52
CA ASP A 126 9.91 -33.01 -10.13
C ASP A 126 11.19 -33.21 -9.33
N THR A 127 11.42 -34.43 -8.85
CA THR A 127 12.64 -34.83 -8.12
C THR A 127 13.92 -34.62 -8.93
N ASN A 128 13.85 -34.52 -10.25
CA ASN A 128 15.01 -34.20 -11.11
C ASN A 128 15.46 -32.73 -11.01
N SER A 129 14.59 -31.86 -10.48
CA SER A 129 14.83 -30.41 -10.36
C SER A 129 14.99 -29.94 -8.92
N VAL A 130 14.83 -30.85 -7.95
CA VAL A 130 14.76 -30.51 -6.52
C VAL A 130 16.12 -30.66 -5.85
N HIS A 131 16.53 -29.61 -5.15
CA HIS A 131 17.76 -29.55 -4.38
C HIS A 131 17.88 -30.69 -3.35
N ARG A 132 19.07 -31.28 -3.21
CA ARG A 132 19.29 -32.41 -2.27
C ARG A 132 19.12 -32.06 -0.79
N LYS A 133 19.22 -30.78 -0.41
CA LYS A 133 18.87 -30.31 0.95
C LYS A 133 17.39 -29.97 1.14
N LEU A 134 16.55 -30.27 0.15
CA LEU A 134 15.11 -30.19 0.28
C LEU A 134 14.57 -31.62 0.30
N LYS A 135 13.72 -31.92 1.26
CA LYS A 135 12.99 -33.19 1.37
C LYS A 135 11.57 -32.98 0.93
N LEU A 136 11.21 -33.67 -0.14
CA LEU A 136 9.85 -33.74 -0.65
C LEU A 136 9.04 -34.73 0.19
N SER A 137 7.84 -34.32 0.56
CA SER A 137 6.85 -35.14 1.24
C SER A 137 5.47 -34.88 0.64
N ASP A 138 4.48 -35.67 1.04
CA ASP A 138 3.11 -35.56 0.53
C ASP A 138 3.05 -35.61 -1.01
N ASN A 139 3.55 -36.73 -1.57
CA ASN A 139 3.60 -36.95 -3.02
C ASN A 139 4.29 -35.82 -3.82
N ASN A 140 5.37 -35.26 -3.26
CA ASN A 140 6.16 -34.13 -3.79
C ASN A 140 5.42 -32.79 -3.86
N ARG A 141 4.41 -32.59 -3.01
CA ARG A 141 3.68 -31.32 -2.88
C ARG A 141 4.17 -30.48 -1.71
N ARG A 142 4.81 -31.10 -0.71
CA ARG A 142 5.45 -30.40 0.41
C ARG A 142 6.97 -30.46 0.30
N VAL A 143 7.60 -29.32 0.55
CA VAL A 143 9.05 -29.15 0.53
C VAL A 143 9.50 -28.78 1.93
N THR A 144 10.54 -29.43 2.43
CA THR A 144 11.10 -29.17 3.77
C THR A 144 12.61 -29.09 3.67
N ALA A 145 13.24 -28.04 4.20
CA ALA A 145 14.69 -27.97 4.24
C ALA A 145 15.25 -28.98 5.26
N VAL A 146 16.27 -29.73 4.86
CA VAL A 146 16.94 -30.76 5.68
C VAL A 146 18.46 -30.64 5.56
N THR A 147 19.17 -31.00 6.62
CA THR A 147 20.64 -30.98 6.64
C THR A 147 21.25 -32.18 5.93
N GLU A 148 20.57 -33.33 5.91
CA GLU A 148 21.00 -34.56 5.25
C GLU A 148 20.65 -34.54 3.76
N GLU A 149 21.58 -34.95 2.90
CA GLU A 149 21.34 -35.00 1.46
C GLU A 149 20.33 -36.11 1.11
N GLN A 150 19.25 -35.72 0.45
CA GLN A 150 18.24 -36.64 -0.05
C GLN A 150 18.73 -37.33 -1.32
N PRO A 151 18.33 -38.60 -1.57
CA PRO A 151 18.85 -39.43 -2.65
C PRO A 151 18.23 -39.09 -4.02
N TYR A 152 18.12 -37.80 -4.35
CA TYR A 152 17.63 -37.32 -5.64
C TYR A 152 18.76 -37.31 -6.68
N PRO A 153 18.45 -37.58 -7.97
CA PRO A 153 19.46 -37.55 -9.05
C PRO A 153 20.21 -36.22 -9.07
N ASP A 154 21.54 -36.26 -9.21
CA ASP A 154 22.32 -35.04 -9.45
C ASP A 154 22.04 -34.57 -10.87
N HIS A 155 21.47 -33.39 -11.01
CA HIS A 155 21.32 -32.72 -12.30
C HIS A 155 22.21 -31.48 -12.30
N PRO A 156 22.82 -31.08 -13.43
CA PRO A 156 23.61 -29.85 -13.51
C PRO A 156 22.82 -28.56 -13.15
N GLU A 157 21.49 -28.65 -13.04
CA GLU A 157 20.61 -27.57 -12.58
C GLU A 157 20.12 -27.73 -11.12
N SER A 158 20.48 -28.82 -10.42
CA SER A 158 20.21 -28.96 -8.99
C SER A 158 21.29 -28.21 -8.21
N PHE A 159 20.89 -27.20 -7.44
CA PHE A 159 21.86 -26.41 -6.67
C PHE A 159 22.68 -27.36 -5.75
N GLN A 160 24.00 -27.23 -5.74
CA GLN A 160 24.86 -27.86 -4.75
C GLN A 160 26.05 -26.92 -4.52
N ALA A 161 26.55 -26.89 -3.28
CA ALA A 161 27.48 -25.90 -2.75
C ALA A 161 28.95 -26.08 -3.21
N CYS A 162 29.17 -26.22 -4.51
CA CYS A 162 30.39 -25.81 -5.20
C CYS A 162 29.93 -24.91 -6.34
N LEU A 163 30.38 -23.65 -6.33
CA LEU A 163 30.02 -22.73 -7.39
C LEU A 163 30.83 -23.13 -8.64
N GLY A 164 30.22 -24.02 -9.43
CA GLY A 164 30.71 -24.47 -10.71
C GLY A 164 30.31 -23.45 -11.76
N LEU A 165 31.29 -22.81 -12.39
CA LEU A 165 31.05 -21.83 -13.44
C LEU A 165 31.55 -22.41 -14.76
N GLU A 166 30.64 -22.60 -15.73
CA GLU A 166 31.00 -23.06 -17.07
C GLU A 166 30.94 -21.88 -18.04
N VAL A 167 32.03 -21.68 -18.78
CA VAL A 167 32.13 -20.64 -19.83
C VAL A 167 32.73 -21.26 -21.09
N TYR A 168 32.24 -20.84 -22.26
CA TYR A 168 32.79 -21.31 -23.52
C TYR A 168 33.99 -20.48 -23.95
N GLU A 169 34.96 -21.13 -24.61
CA GLU A 169 36.12 -20.46 -25.16
C GLU A 169 35.71 -19.36 -26.16
N GLY A 170 36.22 -18.15 -25.91
CA GLY A 170 35.92 -16.92 -26.66
C GLY A 170 34.73 -16.10 -26.15
N ALA A 171 34.27 -16.34 -24.92
CA ALA A 171 33.54 -15.34 -24.15
C ALA A 171 34.42 -14.09 -23.90
N GLU A 172 33.82 -12.91 -23.77
CA GLU A 172 34.57 -11.66 -23.57
C GLU A 172 35.20 -11.59 -22.17
N SER A 173 34.44 -12.00 -21.15
CA SER A 173 34.91 -12.14 -19.77
C SER A 173 34.02 -13.09 -18.98
N VAL A 174 34.49 -13.49 -17.80
CA VAL A 174 33.77 -14.30 -16.82
C VAL A 174 34.02 -13.73 -15.43
N MET A 175 32.98 -13.65 -14.60
CA MET A 175 33.08 -13.16 -13.22
C MET A 175 33.07 -14.35 -12.25
N LEU A 176 34.09 -14.43 -11.41
CA LEU A 176 34.25 -15.40 -10.34
C LEU A 176 33.72 -14.76 -9.05
N PRO A 177 32.48 -15.08 -8.61
CA PRO A 177 31.89 -14.45 -7.43
C PRO A 177 32.61 -14.83 -6.13
N CYS A 178 32.81 -13.85 -5.25
CA CYS A 178 33.24 -14.06 -3.87
C CYS A 178 32.62 -12.98 -2.99
N GLN A 179 31.64 -13.35 -2.17
CA GLN A 179 31.02 -12.47 -1.18
C GLN A 179 31.46 -12.92 0.20
N VAL A 180 31.87 -11.98 1.05
CA VAL A 180 32.25 -12.27 2.44
C VAL A 180 31.41 -11.46 3.42
N PRO A 181 31.06 -12.03 4.58
CA PRO A 181 30.29 -11.33 5.59
C PRO A 181 31.05 -10.16 6.22
N GLU A 182 30.30 -9.23 6.82
CA GLU A 182 30.77 -7.91 7.25
C GLU A 182 31.85 -7.91 8.33
N ASP A 183 31.81 -8.89 9.22
CA ASP A 183 32.85 -9.14 10.21
C ASP A 183 34.19 -9.51 9.57
N VAL A 184 34.17 -10.22 8.43
CA VAL A 184 35.37 -10.72 7.76
C VAL A 184 36.05 -9.64 6.92
N TYR A 185 35.31 -8.81 6.17
CA TYR A 185 35.95 -7.79 5.32
C TYR A 185 36.34 -6.51 6.07
N ARG A 186 35.64 -6.13 7.16
CA ARG A 186 36.05 -4.97 7.98
C ARG A 186 37.47 -5.10 8.51
N ASP A 187 37.87 -6.32 8.86
CA ASP A 187 39.19 -6.64 9.42
C ASP A 187 40.20 -7.07 8.35
N ALA A 188 39.80 -7.14 7.08
CA ALA A 188 40.67 -7.59 5.99
C ALA A 188 41.60 -6.47 5.50
N THR A 189 42.89 -6.78 5.47
CA THR A 189 43.94 -5.92 4.92
C THR A 189 44.25 -6.21 3.45
N ALA A 190 43.90 -7.40 2.98
CA ALA A 190 44.12 -7.85 1.61
C ALA A 190 43.15 -8.96 1.19
N VAL A 191 42.95 -9.12 -0.11
CA VAL A 191 42.31 -10.29 -0.73
C VAL A 191 43.22 -10.89 -1.80
N VAL A 192 43.31 -12.22 -1.80
CA VAL A 192 44.11 -12.98 -2.77
C VAL A 192 43.23 -14.00 -3.45
N TRP A 193 43.14 -13.90 -4.77
CA TRP A 193 42.70 -15.00 -5.61
C TRP A 193 43.88 -15.88 -5.98
N GLY A 194 43.76 -17.18 -5.75
CA GLY A 194 44.82 -18.14 -6.05
C GLY A 194 44.33 -19.43 -6.71
N ARG A 195 45.20 -20.07 -7.48
CA ARG A 195 45.01 -21.38 -8.12
C ARG A 195 46.15 -22.30 -7.68
N LYS A 196 45.82 -23.40 -7.00
CA LYS A 196 46.84 -24.26 -6.33
C LYS A 196 47.62 -25.16 -7.30
N ASP A 197 47.08 -25.39 -8.49
CA ASP A 197 47.67 -26.21 -9.55
C ASP A 197 48.75 -25.47 -10.37
N LEU A 198 48.90 -24.17 -10.16
CA LEU A 198 49.92 -23.36 -10.83
C LEU A 198 51.24 -23.31 -10.06
N SER A 199 52.36 -23.28 -10.80
CA SER A 199 53.70 -23.10 -10.24
C SER A 199 53.85 -21.77 -9.48
N SER A 200 53.21 -20.71 -9.97
CA SER A 200 52.94 -19.49 -9.20
C SER A 200 51.43 -19.40 -8.94
N PRO A 201 50.96 -19.54 -7.69
CA PRO A 201 49.54 -19.71 -7.42
C PRO A 201 48.73 -18.41 -7.44
N THR A 202 49.37 -17.24 -7.46
CA THR A 202 48.66 -15.95 -7.34
C THR A 202 48.01 -15.55 -8.66
N VAL A 203 46.67 -15.49 -8.66
CA VAL A 203 45.85 -15.05 -9.80
C VAL A 203 45.62 -13.55 -9.74
N HIS A 204 45.28 -12.99 -8.58
CA HIS A 204 45.10 -11.56 -8.38
C HIS A 204 45.26 -11.23 -6.89
N LEU A 205 45.94 -10.13 -6.56
CA LEU A 205 46.13 -9.66 -5.19
C LEU A 205 45.73 -8.19 -5.12
N ARG A 206 44.84 -7.88 -4.18
CA ARG A 206 44.41 -6.51 -3.88
C ARG A 206 44.64 -6.19 -2.41
N LEU A 207 45.36 -5.11 -2.17
CA LEU A 207 45.57 -4.49 -0.86
C LEU A 207 44.59 -3.33 -0.68
N GLN A 208 44.48 -2.81 0.54
CA GLN A 208 43.73 -1.57 0.78
C GLN A 208 44.25 -0.38 -0.06
N SER A 209 45.54 -0.36 -0.38
CA SER A 209 46.17 0.67 -1.22
C SER A 209 45.95 0.49 -2.72
N GLY A 210 45.37 -0.62 -3.16
CA GLY A 210 45.19 -0.95 -4.59
C GLY A 210 45.69 -2.35 -4.96
N ASP A 211 45.72 -2.64 -6.26
CA ASP A 211 46.16 -3.93 -6.77
C ASP A 211 47.70 -4.06 -6.71
N ASP A 212 48.19 -5.16 -6.13
CA ASP A 212 49.61 -5.53 -6.15
C ASP A 212 49.79 -6.76 -7.02
N LEU A 213 50.13 -6.52 -8.29
CA LEU A 213 50.26 -7.57 -9.30
C LEU A 213 51.71 -8.03 -9.50
N THR A 214 52.64 -7.62 -8.63
CA THR A 214 54.08 -7.93 -8.78
C THR A 214 54.39 -9.42 -8.77
N LYS A 215 53.58 -10.21 -8.05
CA LYS A 215 53.71 -11.67 -7.95
C LYS A 215 52.61 -12.44 -8.72
N GLN A 216 51.84 -11.74 -9.55
CA GLN A 216 50.79 -12.37 -10.35
C GLN A 216 51.40 -13.38 -11.32
N ASN A 217 50.74 -14.52 -11.49
CA ASN A 217 51.12 -15.49 -12.52
C ASN A 217 50.96 -14.87 -13.91
N VAL A 218 51.99 -15.00 -14.74
CA VAL A 218 52.10 -14.41 -16.08
C VAL A 218 50.91 -14.72 -17.00
N ILE A 219 50.23 -15.86 -16.81
CA ILE A 219 49.07 -16.24 -17.64
C ILE A 219 47.82 -15.36 -17.40
N TYR A 220 47.79 -14.59 -16.31
CA TYR A 220 46.70 -13.69 -15.95
C TYR A 220 47.01 -12.21 -16.16
N PHE A 221 48.20 -11.90 -16.67
CA PHE A 221 48.62 -10.53 -16.94
C PHE A 221 47.63 -9.82 -17.86
N ASN A 222 47.15 -8.64 -17.45
CA ASN A 222 46.11 -7.85 -18.13
C ASN A 222 44.78 -8.58 -18.38
N ARG A 223 44.54 -9.71 -17.73
CA ARG A 223 43.30 -10.50 -17.88
C ARG A 223 42.43 -10.47 -16.64
N THR A 224 42.89 -9.90 -15.53
CA THR A 224 42.15 -9.89 -14.27
C THR A 224 41.85 -8.48 -13.77
N SER A 225 40.69 -8.31 -13.14
CA SER A 225 40.34 -7.06 -12.46
C SER A 225 39.34 -7.32 -11.32
N MET A 226 39.44 -6.52 -10.27
CA MET A 226 38.49 -6.49 -9.15
C MET A 226 37.91 -5.08 -8.96
N ARG A 227 36.85 -4.96 -8.16
CA ARG A 227 36.30 -3.65 -7.81
C ARG A 227 37.26 -2.85 -6.94
N ALA A 228 37.30 -1.53 -7.15
CA ALA A 228 38.16 -0.65 -6.37
C ALA A 228 37.76 -0.61 -4.86
N ASP A 229 36.47 -0.72 -4.59
CA ASP A 229 35.83 -0.72 -3.27
C ASP A 229 35.63 -2.14 -2.70
N ALA A 230 36.27 -3.17 -3.26
CA ALA A 230 36.03 -4.58 -2.89
C ALA A 230 36.16 -4.86 -1.38
N LEU A 231 37.22 -4.34 -0.74
CA LEU A 231 37.45 -4.52 0.70
C LEU A 231 36.55 -3.64 1.59
N GLN A 232 35.83 -2.67 1.02
CA GLN A 232 34.87 -1.81 1.74
C GLN A 232 33.45 -2.36 1.66
N THR A 233 33.12 -3.07 0.57
CA THR A 233 31.77 -3.56 0.27
C THR A 233 31.58 -5.05 0.57
N GLY A 234 32.66 -5.82 0.69
CA GLY A 234 32.61 -7.27 0.85
C GLY A 234 32.43 -8.04 -0.47
N ASP A 235 32.31 -7.35 -1.59
CA ASP A 235 32.26 -7.92 -2.94
C ASP A 235 33.67 -8.10 -3.49
N LEU A 236 34.23 -9.28 -3.22
CA LEU A 236 35.59 -9.68 -3.58
C LEU A 236 35.65 -10.44 -4.91
N SER A 237 34.64 -10.24 -5.77
CA SER A 237 34.53 -10.94 -7.05
C SER A 237 35.65 -10.58 -8.03
N LEU A 238 36.13 -11.56 -8.78
CA LEU A 238 37.22 -11.41 -9.76
C LEU A 238 36.68 -11.51 -11.19
N THR A 239 36.93 -10.52 -12.02
CA THR A 239 36.66 -10.61 -13.46
C THR A 239 37.89 -11.16 -14.18
N LEU A 240 37.72 -12.25 -14.93
CA LEU A 240 38.72 -12.83 -15.83
C LEU A 240 38.31 -12.58 -17.29
N ARG A 241 39.17 -11.94 -18.08
CA ARG A 241 38.93 -11.55 -19.47
C ARG A 241 39.48 -12.58 -20.45
N LYS A 242 38.72 -12.82 -21.52
CA LYS A 242 39.06 -13.77 -22.60
C LYS A 242 39.45 -15.16 -22.06
N PRO A 243 38.56 -15.87 -21.32
CA PRO A 243 38.89 -17.19 -20.77
C PRO A 243 39.24 -18.21 -21.87
N VAL A 244 40.27 -19.01 -21.63
CA VAL A 244 40.76 -20.11 -22.48
C VAL A 244 40.68 -21.43 -21.72
N VAL A 245 40.72 -22.56 -22.42
CA VAL A 245 40.58 -23.90 -21.82
C VAL A 245 41.55 -24.12 -20.64
N ASN A 246 42.78 -23.59 -20.73
CA ASN A 246 43.82 -23.68 -19.70
C ASN A 246 43.55 -22.84 -18.42
N ASP A 247 42.52 -21.98 -18.43
CA ASP A 247 42.06 -21.31 -17.22
C ASP A 247 41.14 -22.19 -16.37
N THR A 248 40.73 -23.36 -16.88
CA THR A 248 39.97 -24.36 -16.11
C THR A 248 40.75 -24.76 -14.86
N GLY A 249 40.09 -24.74 -13.72
CA GLY A 249 40.72 -25.09 -12.45
C GLY A 249 39.93 -24.63 -11.23
N THR A 250 40.51 -24.92 -10.05
CA THR A 250 39.93 -24.53 -8.76
C THR A 250 40.59 -23.25 -8.27
N TYR A 251 39.80 -22.19 -8.25
CA TYR A 251 40.18 -20.88 -7.75
C TYR A 251 39.81 -20.76 -6.28
N THR A 252 40.64 -20.08 -5.50
CA THR A 252 40.43 -19.83 -4.08
C THR A 252 40.50 -18.33 -3.82
N CYS A 253 39.40 -17.76 -3.34
CA CYS A 253 39.33 -16.41 -2.81
C CYS A 253 39.71 -16.44 -1.33
N THR A 254 40.79 -15.77 -0.95
CA THR A 254 41.31 -15.76 0.42
C THR A 254 41.40 -14.34 0.96
N THR A 255 40.70 -14.04 2.05
CA THR A 255 40.86 -12.78 2.78
C THR A 255 42.02 -12.88 3.76
N ARG A 256 42.82 -11.82 3.90
CA ARG A 256 43.98 -11.77 4.81
C ARG A 256 43.93 -10.57 5.73
N ARG A 257 44.28 -10.81 7.00
CA ARG A 257 44.51 -9.79 8.03
C ARG A 257 45.97 -9.84 8.46
N TYR A 258 46.71 -8.75 8.23
CA TYR A 258 48.14 -8.65 8.55
C TYR A 258 48.98 -9.84 8.03
N GLY A 259 48.64 -10.32 6.83
CA GLY A 259 49.31 -11.46 6.18
C GLY A 259 48.80 -12.84 6.58
N GLN A 260 47.90 -12.96 7.57
CA GLN A 260 47.27 -14.23 7.95
C GLN A 260 45.94 -14.45 7.22
N ASP A 261 45.75 -15.65 6.67
CA ASP A 261 44.49 -16.05 6.01
C ASP A 261 43.34 -16.13 7.03
N GLN A 262 42.21 -15.49 6.72
CA GLN A 262 41.02 -15.41 7.58
C GLN A 262 39.87 -16.29 7.06
N SER A 263 39.50 -16.10 5.79
CA SER A 263 38.44 -16.87 5.14
C SER A 263 38.90 -17.37 3.76
N LYS A 264 38.39 -18.54 3.35
CA LYS A 264 38.70 -19.18 2.06
C LYS A 264 37.42 -19.67 1.38
N THR A 265 37.13 -19.12 0.21
CA THR A 265 36.04 -19.57 -0.66
C THR A 265 36.62 -20.26 -1.90
N HIS A 266 36.17 -21.46 -2.20
CA HIS A 266 36.62 -22.23 -3.36
C HIS A 266 35.59 -22.17 -4.49
N LEU A 267 36.07 -22.01 -5.72
CA LEU A 267 35.24 -21.90 -6.92
C LEU A 267 35.85 -22.72 -8.05
N GLN A 268 35.03 -23.51 -8.74
CA GLN A 268 35.48 -24.35 -9.84
C GLN A 268 35.09 -23.71 -11.18
N LEU A 269 36.08 -23.31 -11.97
CA LEU A 269 35.87 -22.77 -13.31
C LEU A 269 36.12 -23.88 -14.33
N ARG A 270 35.17 -24.10 -15.24
CA ARG A 270 35.32 -24.94 -16.42
C ARG A 270 35.23 -24.09 -17.68
N VAL A 271 36.28 -24.07 -18.48
CA VAL A 271 36.27 -23.44 -19.79
C VAL A 271 36.16 -24.52 -20.87
N ALA A 272 35.00 -24.62 -21.51
CA ALA A 272 34.72 -25.63 -22.52
C ALA A 272 35.06 -25.13 -23.94
N GLU A 273 35.66 -25.99 -24.76
CA GLU A 273 35.82 -25.74 -26.19
C GLU A 273 34.43 -25.57 -26.83
N ARG A 274 34.30 -24.62 -27.76
CA ARG A 274 33.06 -24.51 -28.55
C ARG A 274 32.88 -25.79 -29.36
N PRO A 275 31.70 -26.43 -29.32
CA PRO A 275 31.47 -27.60 -30.15
C PRO A 275 31.64 -27.23 -31.64
N PRO A 276 32.26 -28.10 -32.46
CA PRO A 276 32.38 -27.85 -33.89
C PRO A 276 30.98 -27.70 -34.52
N PRO A 277 30.80 -26.85 -35.53
CA PRO A 277 29.52 -26.74 -36.22
C PRO A 277 29.19 -28.10 -36.85
N GLY A 278 28.18 -28.79 -36.30
CA GLY A 278 27.67 -30.04 -36.85
C GLY A 278 27.01 -29.82 -38.22
N PRO A 279 26.78 -30.89 -39.01
CA PRO A 279 26.16 -30.79 -40.32
C PRO A 279 24.74 -30.23 -40.18
N THR A 280 24.48 -29.13 -40.87
CA THR A 280 23.20 -28.41 -40.86
C THR A 280 22.07 -29.29 -41.43
N PRO A 281 20.98 -29.54 -40.69
CA PRO A 281 19.72 -29.96 -41.28
C PRO A 281 19.06 -28.78 -42.02
N PRO A 282 18.20 -29.02 -43.03
CA PRO A 282 17.58 -27.95 -43.80
C PRO A 282 16.73 -27.02 -42.89
N PRO A 283 16.65 -25.72 -43.21
CA PRO A 283 16.14 -24.70 -42.30
C PRO A 283 14.63 -24.81 -42.09
N VAL A 284 14.20 -25.05 -40.85
CA VAL A 284 12.77 -25.04 -40.40
C VAL A 284 12.31 -23.63 -39.96
N TRP A 285 13.20 -22.65 -40.02
CA TRP A 285 13.02 -21.32 -39.46
C TRP A 285 11.99 -20.45 -40.20
N PRO A 286 11.62 -20.69 -41.49
CA PRO A 286 10.54 -19.92 -42.12
C PRO A 286 9.17 -20.09 -41.43
N LYS A 287 8.93 -21.21 -40.72
CA LYS A 287 7.64 -21.47 -40.06
C LYS A 287 7.58 -21.00 -38.61
N VAL A 288 8.69 -21.07 -37.87
CA VAL A 288 8.72 -20.73 -36.43
C VAL A 288 8.82 -19.22 -36.21
N VAL A 289 9.56 -18.50 -37.07
CA VAL A 289 9.61 -17.03 -37.00
C VAL A 289 8.26 -16.42 -37.35
N SER A 290 7.54 -16.94 -38.35
CA SER A 290 6.18 -16.47 -38.65
C SER A 290 5.16 -16.87 -37.57
N GLY A 291 5.33 -18.02 -36.91
CA GLY A 291 4.41 -18.51 -35.88
C GLY A 291 4.53 -17.83 -34.52
N VAL A 292 5.70 -17.25 -34.19
CA VAL A 292 5.94 -16.57 -32.91
C VAL A 292 5.99 -15.05 -33.05
N LEU A 293 6.60 -14.53 -34.12
CA LEU A 293 6.72 -13.09 -34.33
C LEU A 293 5.37 -12.45 -34.62
N VAL A 294 4.49 -13.13 -35.38
CA VAL A 294 3.14 -12.62 -35.69
C VAL A 294 2.27 -12.49 -34.44
N PRO A 295 2.11 -13.49 -33.56
CA PRO A 295 1.34 -13.29 -32.33
C PRO A 295 1.98 -12.29 -31.36
N VAL A 296 3.32 -12.22 -31.27
CA VAL A 296 3.99 -11.20 -30.43
C VAL A 296 3.75 -9.79 -30.96
N VAL A 297 3.84 -9.57 -32.28
CA VAL A 297 3.54 -8.29 -32.92
C VAL A 297 2.05 -7.97 -32.79
N LEU A 298 1.15 -8.94 -32.97
CA LEU A 298 -0.29 -8.74 -32.78
C LEU A 298 -0.65 -8.43 -31.32
N LEU A 299 0.03 -9.04 -30.34
CA LEU A 299 -0.13 -8.71 -28.93
C LEU A 299 0.42 -7.32 -28.61
N ALA A 300 1.57 -6.93 -29.16
CA ALA A 300 2.14 -5.60 -28.98
C ALA A 300 1.26 -4.51 -29.64
N VAL A 301 0.75 -4.77 -30.84
CA VAL A 301 -0.22 -3.88 -31.53
C VAL A 301 -1.54 -3.86 -30.77
N GLY A 302 -2.06 -5.00 -30.32
CA GLY A 302 -3.28 -5.08 -29.52
C GLY A 302 -3.14 -4.35 -28.19
N PHE A 303 -2.00 -4.48 -27.52
CA PHE A 303 -1.66 -3.76 -26.30
C PHE A 303 -1.47 -2.27 -26.57
N GLY A 304 -0.82 -1.89 -27.66
CA GLY A 304 -0.67 -0.51 -28.10
C GLY A 304 -2.00 0.15 -28.44
N VAL A 305 -2.90 -0.56 -29.14
CA VAL A 305 -4.26 -0.14 -29.45
C VAL A 305 -5.10 -0.05 -28.16
N PHE A 306 -4.99 -1.03 -27.26
CA PHE A 306 -5.64 -1.00 -25.95
C PHE A 306 -5.16 0.19 -25.11
N MET A 307 -3.85 0.42 -25.04
CA MET A 307 -3.25 1.56 -24.34
C MET A 307 -3.61 2.88 -25.00
N TYR A 308 -3.70 2.94 -26.33
CA TYR A 308 -4.15 4.11 -27.07
C TYR A 308 -5.63 4.42 -26.82
N PHE A 309 -6.52 3.42 -26.85
CA PHE A 309 -7.92 3.60 -26.49
C PHE A 309 -8.08 3.94 -25.01
N ARG A 310 -7.28 3.35 -24.13
CA ARG A 310 -7.29 3.67 -22.69
C ARG A 310 -6.78 5.08 -22.44
N TYR A 311 -5.70 5.50 -23.09
CA TYR A 311 -5.16 6.85 -23.08
C TYR A 311 -6.13 7.86 -23.68
N LYS A 312 -6.76 7.55 -24.82
CA LYS A 312 -7.81 8.39 -25.43
C LYS A 312 -9.04 8.48 -24.53
N ARG A 313 -9.44 7.41 -23.85
CA ARG A 313 -10.52 7.41 -22.85
C ARG A 313 -10.18 8.25 -21.61
N LEU A 314 -8.90 8.30 -21.23
CA LEU A 314 -8.38 9.13 -20.13
C LEU A 314 -8.20 10.60 -20.55
N LYS A 315 -7.79 10.88 -21.79
CA LYS A 315 -7.45 12.22 -22.29
C LYS A 315 -8.65 12.96 -22.90
N ASN A 316 -9.64 12.26 -23.45
CA ASN A 316 -10.84 12.88 -24.05
C ASN A 316 -11.97 13.18 -23.07
N LYS A 317 -11.76 13.02 -21.76
CA LYS A 317 -12.72 13.49 -20.76
C LYS A 317 -12.41 14.95 -20.46
N GLU A 318 -13.05 15.84 -21.20
CA GLU A 318 -13.16 17.24 -20.80
C GLU A 318 -13.87 17.27 -19.45
N VAL A 319 -13.12 17.52 -18.37
CA VAL A 319 -13.66 17.57 -17.01
C VAL A 319 -14.04 19.01 -16.71
N VAL A 320 -15.34 19.26 -16.62
CA VAL A 320 -15.86 20.57 -16.25
C VAL A 320 -15.65 20.77 -14.75
N GLN A 321 -15.01 21.88 -14.34
CA GLN A 321 -14.84 22.21 -12.93
C GLN A 321 -15.95 23.13 -12.45
N VAL A 322 -16.59 22.76 -11.34
CA VAL A 322 -17.59 23.57 -10.64
C VAL A 322 -17.09 23.80 -9.23
N THR A 323 -17.13 25.05 -8.76
CA THR A 323 -16.73 25.41 -7.39
C THR A 323 -17.97 25.87 -6.61
N ALA A 324 -18.14 25.36 -5.40
CA ALA A 324 -19.16 25.81 -4.46
C ALA A 324 -18.52 26.38 -3.19
N GLU A 325 -19.17 27.38 -2.61
CA GLU A 325 -18.78 28.00 -1.35
C GLU A 325 -19.37 27.24 -0.15
N PRO A 326 -18.76 27.33 1.03
CA PRO A 326 -19.28 26.67 2.21
C PRO A 326 -20.59 27.33 2.64
N GLY A 327 -21.70 26.59 2.56
CA GLY A 327 -23.02 27.09 2.95
C GLY A 327 -23.97 27.39 1.79
N ASP A 328 -23.52 27.25 0.54
CA ASP A 328 -24.41 27.35 -0.63
C ASP A 328 -25.64 26.44 -0.47
N GLU A 329 -26.81 26.93 -0.84
CA GLU A 329 -28.05 26.15 -0.78
C GLU A 329 -28.06 25.04 -1.83
N SER A 330 -27.43 25.26 -2.98
CA SER A 330 -27.26 24.25 -4.01
C SER A 330 -26.15 24.57 -5.01
N VAL A 331 -25.71 23.55 -5.74
CA VAL A 331 -24.76 23.66 -6.85
C VAL A 331 -25.23 22.82 -8.04
N VAL A 332 -25.05 23.33 -9.26
CA VAL A 332 -25.48 22.65 -10.49
C VAL A 332 -24.29 21.93 -11.12
N LEU A 333 -24.38 20.60 -11.25
CA LEU A 333 -23.45 19.79 -12.00
C LEU A 333 -23.90 19.75 -13.46
N THR A 334 -23.23 20.51 -14.32
CA THR A 334 -23.69 20.75 -15.70
C THR A 334 -23.44 19.55 -16.60
N CYS A 335 -24.49 19.04 -17.26
CA CYS A 335 -24.38 18.01 -18.29
C CYS A 335 -25.38 18.28 -19.41
N ARG A 336 -24.90 18.60 -20.61
CA ARG A 336 -25.74 18.80 -21.79
C ARG A 336 -25.52 17.71 -22.83
N SER A 337 -26.61 17.17 -23.37
CA SER A 337 -26.62 16.20 -24.46
C SER A 337 -27.11 16.85 -25.75
N THR A 338 -26.45 16.53 -26.86
CA THR A 338 -26.93 16.84 -28.22
C THR A 338 -27.71 15.67 -28.84
N VAL A 339 -27.67 14.50 -28.20
CA VAL A 339 -28.40 13.30 -28.62
C VAL A 339 -29.82 13.38 -28.07
N GLN A 340 -30.83 13.24 -28.92
CA GLN A 340 -32.23 13.20 -28.51
C GLN A 340 -32.52 11.85 -27.83
N PRO A 341 -32.67 11.79 -26.51
CA PRO A 341 -32.66 10.55 -25.75
C PRO A 341 -34.07 9.94 -25.71
N ASP A 342 -34.59 9.46 -26.84
CA ASP A 342 -35.92 8.80 -26.84
C ASP A 342 -35.87 7.49 -26.03
N GLY A 343 -36.58 7.45 -24.90
CA GLY A 343 -36.59 6.32 -23.96
C GLY A 343 -35.28 6.06 -23.22
N ALA A 344 -34.37 7.04 -23.17
CA ALA A 344 -33.06 6.88 -22.56
C ALA A 344 -33.10 6.87 -21.02
N LYS A 345 -32.05 6.30 -20.42
CA LYS A 345 -31.78 6.33 -18.98
C LYS A 345 -30.56 7.19 -18.73
N VAL A 346 -30.67 8.13 -17.78
CA VAL A 346 -29.57 8.99 -17.36
C VAL A 346 -29.17 8.60 -15.94
N VAL A 347 -27.88 8.39 -15.75
CA VAL A 347 -27.32 8.02 -14.45
C VAL A 347 -26.17 8.94 -14.14
N TRP A 348 -26.25 9.62 -12.99
CA TRP A 348 -25.12 10.27 -12.38
C TRP A 348 -24.48 9.34 -11.35
N LYS A 349 -23.16 9.23 -11.41
CA LYS A 349 -22.37 8.48 -10.44
C LYS A 349 -21.23 9.31 -9.91
N ASP A 350 -20.80 9.02 -8.69
CA ASP A 350 -19.53 9.55 -8.17
C ASP A 350 -18.37 8.60 -8.48
N ARG A 351 -17.15 8.93 -8.03
CA ARG A 351 -15.95 8.12 -8.29
C ARG A 351 -16.00 6.70 -7.75
N ASN A 352 -16.86 6.46 -6.74
CA ASN A 352 -17.04 5.16 -6.11
C ASN A 352 -18.22 4.40 -6.74
N GLU A 353 -18.67 4.82 -7.93
CA GLU A 353 -19.79 4.23 -8.67
C GLU A 353 -21.13 4.31 -7.93
N ARG A 354 -21.23 5.13 -6.87
CA ARG A 354 -22.49 5.32 -6.12
C ARG A 354 -23.44 6.14 -6.98
N LYS A 355 -24.69 5.69 -7.09
CA LYS A 355 -25.73 6.39 -7.85
C LYS A 355 -26.11 7.69 -7.15
N VAL A 356 -25.76 8.81 -7.77
CA VAL A 356 -26.04 10.17 -7.30
C VAL A 356 -27.46 10.56 -7.68
N HIS A 357 -27.80 10.39 -8.95
CA HIS A 357 -29.15 10.64 -9.46
C HIS A 357 -29.46 9.66 -10.59
N VAL A 358 -30.72 9.23 -10.68
CA VAL A 358 -31.19 8.29 -11.71
C VAL A 358 -32.49 8.82 -12.28
N CYS A 359 -32.50 9.07 -13.59
CA CYS A 359 -33.68 9.47 -14.34
C CYS A 359 -33.94 8.43 -15.44
N GLN A 360 -35.19 7.99 -15.57
CA GLN A 360 -35.61 7.05 -16.61
C GLN A 360 -36.94 7.49 -17.20
N LYS A 361 -36.98 7.72 -18.52
CA LYS A 361 -38.20 8.21 -19.22
C LYS A 361 -38.80 9.46 -18.56
N ASP A 362 -37.95 10.44 -18.23
CA ASP A 362 -38.33 11.69 -17.55
C ASP A 362 -38.94 11.52 -16.14
N SER A 363 -38.88 10.32 -15.58
CA SER A 363 -39.27 10.03 -14.19
C SER A 363 -38.02 9.87 -13.33
N GLU A 364 -37.97 10.63 -12.23
CA GLU A 364 -36.94 10.46 -11.21
C GLU A 364 -37.13 9.13 -10.46
N GLN A 365 -36.02 8.51 -10.07
CA GLN A 365 -36.00 7.21 -9.40
C GLN A 365 -35.24 7.33 -8.06
N PRO A 366 -35.79 8.05 -7.07
CA PRO A 366 -35.11 8.35 -5.81
C PRO A 366 -34.76 7.10 -5.00
N GLU A 367 -35.53 6.01 -5.13
CA GLU A 367 -35.29 4.71 -4.49
C GLU A 367 -34.03 4.00 -5.01
N LYS A 368 -33.54 4.37 -6.20
CA LYS A 368 -32.31 3.83 -6.79
C LYS A 368 -31.08 4.66 -6.41
N GLN A 369 -31.25 5.82 -5.76
CA GLN A 369 -30.15 6.67 -5.33
C GLN A 369 -29.50 6.11 -4.07
N HIS A 370 -28.20 6.36 -3.92
CA HIS A 370 -27.51 6.06 -2.67
C HIS A 370 -28.04 6.99 -1.56
N ARG A 371 -28.23 6.47 -0.32
CA ARG A 371 -28.77 7.21 0.86
C ARG A 371 -28.09 8.56 1.16
N ARG A 372 -26.85 8.72 0.69
CA ARG A 372 -26.06 9.95 0.77
C ARG A 372 -26.59 11.10 -0.10
N TYR A 373 -27.16 10.78 -1.26
CA TYR A 373 -27.65 11.75 -2.26
C TYR A 373 -29.18 11.81 -2.30
N ARG A 374 -29.85 10.82 -1.72
CA ARG A 374 -31.30 10.77 -1.61
C ARG A 374 -31.84 12.05 -0.96
N ASN A 375 -32.87 12.62 -1.59
CA ASN A 375 -33.52 13.89 -1.26
C ASN A 375 -32.62 15.14 -1.41
N ARG A 376 -31.37 15.00 -1.86
CA ARG A 376 -30.43 16.12 -2.09
C ARG A 376 -30.23 16.44 -3.56
N THR A 377 -30.77 15.65 -4.47
CA THR A 377 -30.55 15.84 -5.91
C THR A 377 -31.85 16.01 -6.65
N GLU A 378 -31.86 16.91 -7.63
CA GLU A 378 -33.03 17.23 -8.44
C GLU A 378 -32.58 17.57 -9.86
N MET A 379 -33.35 17.14 -10.86
CA MET A 379 -33.17 17.55 -12.25
C MET A 379 -34.27 18.53 -12.68
N LYS A 380 -33.98 19.34 -13.70
CA LYS A 380 -35.04 20.15 -14.34
C LYS A 380 -36.09 19.25 -14.98
N LYS A 381 -37.32 19.77 -15.12
CA LYS A 381 -38.42 19.07 -15.78
C LYS A 381 -38.04 18.68 -17.22
N GLU A 382 -38.44 17.47 -17.61
CA GLU A 382 -38.22 16.93 -18.96
C GLU A 382 -36.75 17.00 -19.41
N PRO A 383 -35.80 16.47 -18.59
CA PRO A 383 -34.37 16.61 -18.88
C PRO A 383 -34.00 15.90 -20.19
N LEU A 384 -34.70 14.82 -20.55
CA LEU A 384 -34.45 14.10 -21.80
C LEU A 384 -34.96 14.89 -23.01
N ARG A 385 -36.12 15.56 -22.88
CA ARG A 385 -36.68 16.39 -23.96
C ARG A 385 -35.84 17.63 -24.25
N THR A 386 -35.35 18.29 -23.20
CA THR A 386 -34.59 19.55 -23.29
C THR A 386 -33.10 19.33 -23.59
N GLY A 387 -32.59 18.11 -23.34
CA GLY A 387 -31.16 17.81 -23.44
C GLY A 387 -30.31 18.41 -22.30
N ASP A 388 -30.94 19.08 -21.33
CA ASP A 388 -30.30 19.56 -20.10
C ASP A 388 -30.38 18.47 -19.03
N LEU A 389 -29.32 17.65 -18.96
CA LEU A 389 -29.19 16.52 -18.04
C LEU A 389 -28.47 16.90 -16.75
N SER A 390 -28.36 18.20 -16.48
CA SER A 390 -27.69 18.74 -15.31
C SER A 390 -28.44 18.36 -14.04
N VAL A 391 -27.71 18.06 -12.97
CA VAL A 391 -28.30 17.76 -11.66
C VAL A 391 -27.94 18.86 -10.67
N THR A 392 -28.94 19.33 -9.92
CA THR A 392 -28.76 20.26 -8.81
C THR A 392 -28.53 19.44 -7.55
N LEU A 393 -27.39 19.65 -6.88
CA LEU A 393 -27.07 19.08 -5.58
C LEU A 393 -27.34 20.13 -4.48
N LYS A 394 -28.26 19.82 -3.57
CA LYS A 394 -28.67 20.67 -2.44
C LYS A 394 -27.72 20.51 -1.24
N HIS A 395 -27.42 21.64 -0.61
CA HIS A 395 -26.53 21.78 0.55
C HIS A 395 -25.22 21.00 0.38
N PRO A 396 -24.38 21.33 -0.63
CA PRO A 396 -23.09 20.67 -0.83
C PRO A 396 -22.21 20.80 0.42
N THR A 397 -21.58 19.68 0.81
CA THR A 397 -20.66 19.61 1.94
C THR A 397 -19.28 19.23 1.46
N ASN A 398 -18.23 19.48 2.26
CA ASN A 398 -16.85 19.11 1.89
C ASN A 398 -16.65 17.63 1.52
N THR A 399 -17.56 16.74 1.93
CA THR A 399 -17.49 15.33 1.53
C THR A 399 -17.90 15.13 0.08
N ASP A 400 -18.75 16.00 -0.47
CA ASP A 400 -19.26 15.93 -1.84
C ASP A 400 -18.24 16.47 -2.87
N ARG A 401 -17.05 16.88 -2.41
CA ARG A 401 -15.91 17.10 -3.31
C ARG A 401 -15.57 15.79 -4.00
N ASP A 402 -15.89 15.68 -5.28
CA ASP A 402 -15.73 14.47 -6.06
C ASP A 402 -15.70 14.75 -7.57
N THR A 403 -15.36 13.74 -8.36
CA THR A 403 -15.58 13.72 -9.81
C THR A 403 -16.85 12.93 -10.10
N TYR A 404 -17.86 13.64 -10.57
CA TYR A 404 -19.16 13.12 -10.95
C TYR A 404 -19.17 12.74 -12.43
N THR A 405 -19.76 11.61 -12.76
CA THR A 405 -19.90 11.12 -14.13
C THR A 405 -21.37 11.07 -14.50
N CYS A 406 -21.74 11.82 -15.53
CA CYS A 406 -23.05 11.84 -16.18
C CYS A 406 -23.01 10.86 -17.36
N THR A 407 -23.79 9.78 -17.30
CA THR A 407 -23.85 8.77 -18.37
C THR A 407 -25.28 8.65 -18.91
N VAL A 408 -25.41 8.68 -20.23
CA VAL A 408 -26.67 8.49 -20.95
C VAL A 408 -26.67 7.14 -21.63
N TYR A 409 -27.71 6.35 -21.41
CA TYR A 409 -27.90 5.03 -21.99
C TYR A 409 -29.11 5.00 -22.91
N SER A 410 -29.00 4.28 -24.03
CA SER A 410 -30.14 3.96 -24.89
C SER A 410 -31.13 3.04 -24.19
N ARG A 411 -32.32 2.86 -24.80
CA ARG A 411 -33.33 1.88 -24.34
C ARG A 411 -32.78 0.45 -24.26
N GLU A 412 -31.82 0.10 -25.11
CA GLU A 412 -31.15 -1.20 -25.17
C GLU A 412 -29.98 -1.30 -24.19
N GLY A 413 -29.67 -0.24 -23.43
CA GLY A 413 -28.58 -0.20 -22.45
C GLY A 413 -27.22 0.17 -23.03
N LYS A 414 -27.14 0.60 -24.29
CA LYS A 414 -25.89 1.08 -24.91
C LYS A 414 -25.55 2.47 -24.41
N GLU A 415 -24.30 2.69 -23.99
CA GLU A 415 -23.82 4.03 -23.63
C GLU A 415 -23.78 4.94 -24.87
N LEU A 416 -24.50 6.07 -24.78
CA LEU A 416 -24.60 7.07 -25.84
C LEU A 416 -23.69 8.27 -25.59
N MET A 417 -23.44 8.57 -24.31
CA MET A 417 -22.67 9.74 -23.89
C MET A 417 -22.18 9.55 -22.47
N GLU A 418 -20.97 10.02 -22.20
CA GLU A 418 -20.40 10.14 -20.86
C GLU A 418 -19.70 11.50 -20.73
N LYS A 419 -20.00 12.24 -19.65
CA LYS A 419 -19.33 13.50 -19.30
C LYS A 419 -18.93 13.50 -17.83
N GLN A 420 -17.79 14.11 -17.52
CA GLN A 420 -17.32 14.25 -16.14
C GLN A 420 -17.35 15.69 -15.68
N VAL A 421 -17.72 15.87 -14.41
CA VAL A 421 -17.79 17.16 -13.72
C VAL A 421 -17.07 17.02 -12.39
N GLU A 422 -16.03 17.80 -12.17
CA GLU A 422 -15.33 17.88 -10.88
C GLU A 422 -15.96 18.96 -10.03
N LEU A 423 -16.47 18.58 -8.84
CA LEU A 423 -16.97 19.52 -7.84
C LEU A 423 -15.87 19.82 -6.83
N LYS A 424 -15.48 21.09 -6.73
CA LYS A 424 -14.62 21.63 -5.69
C LYS A 424 -15.47 22.39 -4.68
N ILE A 425 -15.17 22.22 -3.40
CA ILE A 425 -15.89 22.89 -2.32
C ILE A 425 -14.84 23.47 -1.39
N LYS A 426 -14.93 24.78 -1.09
CA LYS A 426 -14.01 25.41 -0.14
C LYS A 426 -14.27 24.89 1.27
N GLU A 427 -13.26 25.01 2.13
CA GLU A 427 -13.39 24.57 3.52
C GLU A 427 -14.22 25.57 4.34
N CYS A 428 -15.04 25.05 5.25
CA CYS A 428 -15.82 25.86 6.18
C CYS A 428 -14.95 26.17 7.40
N GLN A 429 -14.62 27.45 7.57
CA GLN A 429 -13.84 27.96 8.71
C GLN A 429 -14.72 28.92 9.52
N VAL A 430 -14.62 28.81 10.84
CA VAL A 430 -15.33 29.67 11.81
C VAL A 430 -14.29 30.21 12.76
N GLU A 431 -14.29 31.53 12.96
CA GLU A 431 -13.39 32.21 13.89
C GLU A 431 -14.18 32.85 15.02
N VAL A 432 -13.67 32.74 16.25
CA VAL A 432 -14.22 33.40 17.43
C VAL A 432 -13.09 33.87 18.34
N VAL A 433 -13.33 34.90 19.13
CA VAL A 433 -12.38 35.38 20.15
C VAL A 433 -12.70 34.70 21.49
N GLU A 434 -11.67 34.33 22.23
CA GLU A 434 -11.83 33.79 23.58
C GLU A 434 -12.56 34.80 24.48
N GLY A 435 -13.56 34.31 25.23
CA GLY A 435 -14.45 35.16 26.03
C GLY A 435 -15.78 35.54 25.35
N ALA A 436 -16.00 35.14 24.10
CA ALA A 436 -17.33 35.23 23.48
C ALA A 436 -18.38 34.41 24.27
N GLU A 437 -19.65 34.83 24.23
CA GLU A 437 -20.74 34.10 24.91
C GLU A 437 -20.95 32.71 24.28
N SER A 438 -20.92 32.65 22.94
CA SER A 438 -21.05 31.41 22.19
C SER A 438 -20.49 31.54 20.76
N VAL A 439 -20.34 30.40 20.08
CA VAL A 439 -20.02 30.29 18.67
C VAL A 439 -20.92 29.24 18.01
N LEU A 440 -21.41 29.53 16.80
CA LEU A 440 -22.20 28.59 16.01
C LEU A 440 -21.31 27.85 15.00
N LEU A 441 -21.30 26.53 15.06
CA LEU A 441 -20.75 25.68 14.01
C LEU A 441 -21.88 25.35 13.02
N PRO A 442 -21.89 25.94 11.82
CA PRO A 442 -23.06 25.90 10.96
C PRO A 442 -23.18 24.56 10.24
N PHE A 443 -24.36 23.95 10.22
CA PHE A 443 -24.66 22.85 9.33
C PHE A 443 -26.15 22.80 8.97
N LYS A 444 -26.48 23.27 7.76
CA LYS A 444 -27.81 23.14 7.18
C LYS A 444 -27.83 22.03 6.12
N THR A 445 -28.85 21.20 6.14
CA THR A 445 -29.14 20.15 5.16
C THR A 445 -30.60 20.22 4.72
N THR A 446 -30.99 19.35 3.80
CA THR A 446 -32.37 19.12 3.40
C THR A 446 -33.26 18.81 4.60
N GLU A 447 -34.41 19.50 4.65
CA GLU A 447 -35.49 19.33 5.63
C GLU A 447 -36.05 17.89 5.69
N ASN A 448 -36.80 17.59 6.75
CA ASN A 448 -37.51 16.33 6.96
C ASN A 448 -36.58 15.11 6.90
N LEU A 449 -35.53 15.13 7.73
CA LEU A 449 -34.68 13.97 7.95
C LEU A 449 -35.48 12.83 8.60
N PRO A 450 -35.09 11.55 8.37
CA PRO A 450 -35.76 10.42 8.99
C PRO A 450 -35.80 10.53 10.52
N GLY A 451 -36.92 10.18 11.15
CA GLY A 451 -37.07 10.29 12.60
C GLY A 451 -36.15 9.36 13.41
N ASP A 452 -35.61 8.32 12.79
CA ASP A 452 -34.58 7.42 13.34
C ASP A 452 -33.14 7.94 13.13
N SER A 453 -32.97 9.19 12.73
CA SER A 453 -31.64 9.75 12.49
C SER A 453 -30.94 10.12 13.79
N ASP A 454 -29.76 9.55 13.98
CA ASP A 454 -28.82 9.93 15.01
C ASP A 454 -27.93 11.05 14.48
N VAL A 455 -27.67 12.07 15.31
CA VAL A 455 -26.82 13.21 14.99
C VAL A 455 -25.69 13.30 15.99
N GLU A 456 -24.45 13.26 15.52
CA GLU A 456 -23.27 13.30 16.38
C GLU A 456 -22.31 14.38 15.90
N TRP A 457 -21.98 15.31 16.80
CA TRP A 457 -20.86 16.23 16.64
C TRP A 457 -19.62 15.69 17.35
N LYS A 458 -18.52 15.63 16.63
CA LYS A 458 -17.21 15.13 17.09
C LYS A 458 -16.16 16.19 16.81
N ARG A 459 -15.15 16.27 17.66
CA ARG A 459 -13.91 16.97 17.36
C ARG A 459 -12.81 15.94 17.15
N HIS A 460 -12.05 16.07 16.08
CA HIS A 460 -11.01 15.10 15.70
C HIS A 460 -9.60 15.54 16.10
N GLU A 461 -9.36 16.85 16.20
CA GLU A 461 -8.06 17.45 16.46
C GLU A 461 -8.24 18.54 17.54
N PRO A 462 -7.30 18.68 18.51
CA PRO A 462 -6.07 17.90 18.69
C PRO A 462 -6.31 16.47 19.20
N GLU A 463 -7.46 16.23 19.83
CA GLU A 463 -7.85 14.94 20.40
C GLU A 463 -9.28 14.59 19.96
N TYR A 464 -9.57 13.31 19.82
CA TYR A 464 -10.92 12.85 19.52
C TYR A 464 -11.84 13.06 20.72
N MET A 465 -12.89 13.88 20.55
CA MET A 465 -13.88 14.15 21.59
C MET A 465 -15.30 14.08 21.04
N LYS A 466 -16.20 13.52 21.84
CA LYS A 466 -17.64 13.56 21.57
C LYS A 466 -18.22 14.88 22.06
N VAL A 467 -18.54 15.75 21.12
CA VAL A 467 -18.95 17.12 21.41
C VAL A 467 -20.44 17.18 21.70
N CYS A 468 -21.28 16.54 20.90
CA CYS A 468 -22.71 16.48 21.15
C CYS A 468 -23.28 15.21 20.52
N VAL A 469 -24.26 14.59 21.16
CA VAL A 469 -24.89 13.35 20.72
C VAL A 469 -26.40 13.51 20.84
N TYR A 470 -27.12 13.32 19.74
CA TYR A 470 -28.57 13.31 19.68
C TYR A 470 -29.04 11.97 19.11
N GLU A 471 -29.79 11.22 19.89
CA GLU A 471 -30.24 9.87 19.56
C GLU A 471 -31.63 9.59 20.15
N ASN A 472 -32.47 8.87 19.42
CA ASN A 472 -33.87 8.60 19.80
C ASN A 472 -34.63 9.88 20.18
N GLY A 473 -34.50 10.93 19.36
CA GLY A 473 -35.28 12.16 19.49
C GLY A 473 -34.89 13.09 20.65
N SER A 474 -33.71 12.91 21.25
CA SER A 474 -33.25 13.75 22.37
C SER A 474 -31.73 13.77 22.49
N ASP A 475 -31.22 14.82 23.12
CA ASP A 475 -29.81 14.95 23.48
C ASP A 475 -29.39 13.90 24.51
N ARG A 476 -28.16 13.39 24.38
CA ARG A 476 -27.53 12.38 25.25
C ARG A 476 -26.32 12.99 25.96
N PRO A 477 -26.52 13.86 26.96
CA PRO A 477 -25.42 14.50 27.69
C PRO A 477 -24.56 13.48 28.46
N ASP A 478 -25.08 12.29 28.75
CA ASP A 478 -24.36 11.16 29.36
C ASP A 478 -23.29 10.55 28.44
N LYS A 479 -23.43 10.72 27.12
CA LYS A 479 -22.48 10.23 26.10
C LYS A 479 -21.48 11.30 25.64
N GLN A 480 -21.64 12.52 26.15
CA GLN A 480 -20.80 13.67 25.83
C GLN A 480 -19.50 13.63 26.62
N ASP A 481 -18.42 14.15 26.05
CA ASP A 481 -17.18 14.38 26.77
C ASP A 481 -17.39 15.42 27.89
N ASP A 482 -16.76 15.21 29.04
CA ASP A 482 -16.91 16.09 30.21
C ASP A 482 -16.51 17.54 29.93
N HIS A 483 -15.57 17.76 28.99
CA HIS A 483 -15.16 19.11 28.57
C HIS A 483 -16.28 19.92 27.89
N TYR A 484 -17.25 19.26 27.25
CA TYR A 484 -18.35 19.91 26.53
C TYR A 484 -19.68 19.88 27.28
N ARG A 485 -19.78 19.09 28.36
CA ARG A 485 -21.01 18.91 29.12
C ARG A 485 -21.57 20.26 29.61
N GLY A 486 -22.81 20.56 29.23
CA GLY A 486 -23.49 21.82 29.58
C GLY A 486 -23.04 23.05 28.78
N ARG A 487 -22.16 22.89 27.80
CA ARG A 487 -21.66 23.97 26.92
C ARG A 487 -22.19 23.88 25.50
N THR A 488 -22.96 22.86 25.16
CA THR A 488 -23.43 22.63 23.79
C THR A 488 -24.95 22.66 23.69
N GLU A 489 -25.45 23.21 22.60
CA GLU A 489 -26.88 23.29 22.31
C GLU A 489 -27.10 23.14 20.81
N MET A 490 -28.04 22.27 20.42
CA MET A 490 -28.51 22.13 19.04
C MET A 490 -29.97 22.56 18.96
N ASN A 491 -30.46 22.79 17.74
CA ASN A 491 -31.86 23.16 17.52
C ASN A 491 -32.81 22.02 17.94
N THR A 492 -33.93 22.34 18.59
CA THR A 492 -34.88 21.33 19.10
C THR A 492 -35.66 20.62 17.98
N ASP A 493 -35.83 21.28 16.83
CA ASP A 493 -36.52 20.73 15.66
C ASP A 493 -35.54 20.32 14.53
N LEU A 494 -34.28 20.05 14.87
CA LEU A 494 -33.17 19.82 13.93
C LEU A 494 -33.45 18.80 12.82
N LEU A 495 -34.25 17.75 13.09
CA LEU A 495 -34.62 16.76 12.08
C LEU A 495 -35.68 17.27 11.10
N THR A 496 -36.60 18.11 11.57
CA THR A 496 -37.65 18.70 10.73
C THR A 496 -37.07 19.82 9.87
N THR A 497 -36.33 20.75 10.48
CA THR A 497 -35.76 21.92 9.79
C THR A 497 -34.50 21.59 8.99
N GLY A 498 -33.81 20.49 9.30
CA GLY A 498 -32.51 20.17 8.72
C GLY A 498 -31.41 21.14 9.18
N ASP A 499 -31.65 21.95 10.21
CA ASP A 499 -30.63 22.79 10.84
C ASP A 499 -29.96 22.02 11.97
N LEU A 500 -28.78 21.48 11.65
CA LEU A 500 -27.95 20.65 12.50
C LEU A 500 -26.82 21.48 13.15
N GLY A 501 -26.95 22.82 13.14
CA GLY A 501 -25.99 23.72 13.74
C GLY A 501 -25.75 23.42 15.21
N LEU A 502 -24.50 23.51 15.64
CA LEU A 502 -24.09 23.34 17.03
C LEU A 502 -23.67 24.68 17.61
N THR A 503 -24.37 25.12 18.65
CA THR A 503 -23.95 26.27 19.46
C THR A 503 -23.03 25.77 20.57
N LEU A 504 -21.81 26.30 20.62
CA LEU A 504 -20.82 26.06 21.68
C LEU A 504 -20.72 27.32 22.55
N ARG A 505 -21.07 27.21 23.83
CA ARG A 505 -21.03 28.28 24.83
C ARG A 505 -19.64 28.42 25.45
N GLN A 506 -19.24 29.67 25.67
CA GLN A 506 -17.97 30.05 26.29
C GLN A 506 -16.76 29.36 25.63
N PRO A 507 -16.53 29.56 24.32
CA PRO A 507 -15.38 28.98 23.63
C PRO A 507 -14.05 29.50 24.20
N THR A 508 -13.10 28.59 24.35
CA THR A 508 -11.73 28.80 24.84
C THR A 508 -10.73 28.39 23.77
N VAL A 509 -9.45 28.78 23.90
CA VAL A 509 -8.41 28.34 22.95
C VAL A 509 -8.31 26.80 22.87
N LYS A 510 -8.64 26.10 23.95
CA LYS A 510 -8.70 24.63 23.98
C LYS A 510 -9.81 24.03 23.12
N ASP A 511 -10.81 24.82 22.70
CA ASP A 511 -11.90 24.39 21.84
C ASP A 511 -11.51 24.41 20.35
N ALA A 512 -10.43 25.11 19.97
CA ALA A 512 -9.97 25.17 18.60
C ALA A 512 -9.70 23.76 18.02
N GLY A 513 -10.00 23.58 16.73
CA GLY A 513 -9.73 22.35 16.01
C GLY A 513 -10.80 21.97 15.00
N ARG A 514 -10.75 20.70 14.59
CA ARG A 514 -11.57 20.19 13.49
C ARG A 514 -12.82 19.48 14.00
N TYR A 515 -13.98 20.09 13.77
CA TYR A 515 -15.27 19.53 14.10
C TYR A 515 -15.88 18.80 12.90
N ALA A 516 -16.62 17.74 13.18
CA ALA A 516 -17.40 16.99 12.22
C ALA A 516 -18.79 16.70 12.79
N CYS A 517 -19.82 16.96 11.99
CA CYS A 517 -21.15 16.48 12.26
C CYS A 517 -21.46 15.32 11.33
N GLU A 518 -21.96 14.23 11.90
CA GLU A 518 -22.47 13.08 11.17
C GLU A 518 -23.94 12.86 11.50
N VAL A 519 -24.76 12.69 10.47
CA VAL A 519 -26.15 12.23 10.59
C VAL A 519 -26.24 10.87 9.92
N ASN A 520 -26.75 9.89 10.64
CA ASN A 520 -26.86 8.53 10.13
C ASN A 520 -28.24 7.94 10.44
N SER A 521 -28.87 7.42 9.40
CA SER A 521 -30.06 6.57 9.49
C SER A 521 -30.03 5.52 8.38
N LYS A 522 -31.07 4.69 8.33
CA LYS A 522 -31.24 3.71 7.24
C LYS A 522 -31.36 4.39 5.88
N GLU A 523 -32.10 5.50 5.83
CA GLU A 523 -32.52 6.15 4.59
C GLU A 523 -31.69 7.39 4.23
N ALA A 524 -30.98 7.98 5.21
CA ALA A 524 -30.19 9.19 5.01
C ALA A 524 -28.81 9.08 5.66
N TRP A 525 -27.83 9.68 4.99
CA TRP A 525 -26.52 9.95 5.58
C TRP A 525 -26.10 11.37 5.22
N ARG A 526 -25.68 12.17 6.20
CA ARG A 526 -25.19 13.54 6.03
C ARG A 526 -23.90 13.72 6.83
N TYR A 527 -22.98 14.52 6.30
CA TYR A 527 -21.74 14.78 7.01
C TYR A 527 -21.16 16.13 6.60
N LYS A 528 -20.70 16.92 7.58
CA LYS A 528 -20.02 18.20 7.34
C LYS A 528 -18.83 18.31 8.28
N ARG A 529 -17.75 18.94 7.83
CA ARG A 529 -16.65 19.38 8.72
C ARG A 529 -16.55 20.89 8.75
N VAL A 530 -16.21 21.39 9.91
CA VAL A 530 -16.02 22.81 10.22
C VAL A 530 -14.70 22.93 10.97
N TRP A 531 -13.86 23.87 10.56
CA TRP A 531 -12.65 24.23 11.30
C TRP A 531 -12.98 25.40 12.22
N LEU A 532 -12.76 25.25 13.53
CA LEU A 532 -12.95 26.32 14.51
C LEU A 532 -11.59 26.86 14.93
N THR A 533 -11.40 28.16 14.77
CA THR A 533 -10.26 28.92 15.30
C THR A 533 -10.73 29.79 16.45
N VAL A 534 -10.07 29.68 17.61
CA VAL A 534 -10.33 30.54 18.76
C VAL A 534 -9.09 31.41 19.01
N LYS A 535 -9.23 32.73 18.86
CA LYS A 535 -8.13 33.69 19.06
C LYS A 535 -8.06 34.08 20.53
N GLY A 536 -6.90 33.88 21.16
CA GLY A 536 -6.65 34.30 22.54
C GLY A 536 -6.66 35.83 22.67
N THR A 537 -6.99 36.35 23.86
CA THR A 537 -7.08 37.80 24.13
C THR A 537 -5.77 38.56 23.94
N ASP A 538 -4.61 37.88 23.95
CA ASP A 538 -3.29 38.48 23.70
C ASP A 538 -2.92 38.60 22.20
N GLN A 539 -3.79 38.15 21.28
CA GLN A 539 -3.55 38.20 19.82
C GLN A 539 -4.40 39.23 19.05
N VAL A 540 -5.04 40.17 19.75
CA VAL A 540 -5.64 41.34 19.07
C VAL A 540 -4.53 42.33 18.74
N GLN A 541 -3.81 42.06 17.65
CA GLN A 541 -2.97 43.07 17.01
C GLN A 541 -3.83 43.76 15.95
N ASP A 542 -3.97 45.08 16.09
CA ASP A 542 -4.75 45.97 15.23
C ASP A 542 -4.56 45.67 13.73
N PRO A 543 -5.63 45.64 12.91
CA PRO A 543 -5.53 45.39 11.46
C PRO A 543 -5.00 46.60 10.67
N ALA A 544 -4.22 47.49 11.30
CA ALA A 544 -3.78 48.76 10.73
C ALA A 544 -2.27 48.82 10.51
N GLU A 545 -1.60 47.73 10.12
CA GLU A 545 -0.19 47.80 9.75
C GLU A 545 0.26 46.66 8.82
N ASP A 546 -0.42 46.46 7.68
CA ASP A 546 0.23 45.79 6.54
C ASP A 546 -0.36 46.26 5.19
N ASN A 547 -0.25 47.57 4.95
CA ASN A 547 -0.39 48.16 3.62
C ASN A 547 0.81 49.09 3.39
N LYS A 548 2.01 48.52 3.36
CA LYS A 548 3.13 49.13 2.63
C LYS A 548 3.32 48.38 1.33
N ALA A 549 2.75 48.98 0.29
CA ALA A 549 3.01 48.66 -1.10
C ALA A 549 4.53 48.50 -1.33
N ILE A 550 4.94 47.31 -1.78
CA ILE A 550 6.20 47.15 -2.49
C ILE A 550 5.93 47.66 -3.90
N GLU A 551 6.30 48.92 -4.15
CA GLU A 551 6.43 49.45 -5.50
C GLU A 551 7.48 48.65 -6.27
N MET A 552 7.10 48.19 -7.46
CA MET A 552 7.99 47.64 -8.46
C MET A 552 8.93 48.74 -8.99
N ILE A 553 10.23 48.45 -9.02
CA ILE A 553 11.20 49.17 -9.87
C ILE A 553 11.79 48.16 -10.88
N PRO A 554 11.79 48.45 -12.19
CA PRO A 554 12.16 47.51 -13.25
C PRO A 554 13.68 47.37 -13.42
N LEU A 555 14.16 46.14 -13.60
CA LEU A 555 15.52 45.87 -14.08
C LEU A 555 15.51 45.92 -15.61
N MET A 556 16.10 46.98 -16.15
CA MET A 556 16.41 47.14 -17.58
C MET A 556 17.57 46.22 -17.99
N ASP A 557 17.44 45.70 -19.19
CA ASP A 557 18.45 45.00 -19.99
C ASP A 557 19.83 45.67 -19.96
N GLN A 558 20.87 44.84 -19.83
CA GLN A 558 22.14 45.09 -20.51
C GLN A 558 22.66 43.78 -21.12
N GLN A 559 22.69 43.73 -22.45
CA GLN A 559 23.57 42.86 -23.23
C GLN A 559 24.75 43.69 -23.77
N PRO A 560 25.87 43.04 -24.13
CA PRO A 560 27.20 43.64 -24.10
C PRO A 560 27.62 44.30 -25.41
N ALA A 561 28.50 45.29 -25.30
CA ALA A 561 29.55 45.62 -26.26
C ALA A 561 30.75 46.22 -25.52
#